data_AF-A0A094MT22-F1
#
_entry.id   AF-A0A094MT22-F1
#
_cell.length_a   1.000
_cell.length_b   1.000
_cell.length_c   1.000
_cell.angle_alpha   90.00
_cell.angle_beta   90.00
_cell.angle_gamma   90.00
#
_symmetry.space_group_name_H-M   'P 1'
#
loop_
_entity.id
_entity.type
_entity.pdbx_description
1 polymer ?
#
loop_
_entity_poly.entity_id
_entity_poly.type
_entity_poly.pdbx_seq_one_letter_code
_entity_poly.pdbx_strand_id
1 'polypeptide(L)'
;DKEIRAVFLRLFAQLLQGYRWCLHIIRIHPEPVIRFHKAAFLGQRGLMEDDFLTKVLEGMAFAGFVTERGAPYRSIDLFDELVAYEVKRMRAEEGNKQKILRHIKELAEKLYKNENPYPAVTMHKVQKPTEGCHLRLHQKPFPRLDEGTVQWIIDQATAKLQTAPPAVKAEKKCMVPSGPPIG
;
A
#
# COMPACT_ATOMS: atom_id res chain seq x y z
N ASP A 1 7.80 -1.70 14.13
CA ASP A 1 7.52 -2.11 12.74
C ASP A 1 7.08 -0.93 11.86
N LYS A 2 5.86 -0.38 12.07
CA LYS A 2 5.26 0.63 11.16
C LYS A 2 6.06 1.92 10.98
N GLU A 3 6.66 2.45 12.06
CA GLU A 3 7.52 3.63 11.97
C GLU A 3 8.78 3.39 11.11
N ILE A 4 9.39 2.20 11.21
CA ILE A 4 10.56 1.84 10.38
C ILE A 4 10.14 1.80 8.91
N ARG A 5 9.01 1.17 8.60
CA ARG A 5 8.47 1.13 7.23
C ARG A 5 8.11 2.53 6.73
N ALA A 6 7.59 3.40 7.58
CA ALA A 6 7.32 4.80 7.26
C ALA A 6 8.62 5.59 6.98
N VAL A 7 9.71 5.33 7.72
CA VAL A 7 11.03 5.92 7.43
C VAL A 7 11.51 5.51 6.03
N PHE A 8 11.48 4.22 5.70
CA PHE A 8 11.88 3.76 4.37
C PHE A 8 10.97 4.29 3.26
N LEU A 9 9.67 4.30 3.49
CA LEU A 9 8.69 4.83 2.55
C LEU A 9 8.97 6.32 2.25
N ARG A 10 9.22 7.11 3.30
CA ARG A 10 9.61 8.52 3.18
C ARG A 10 10.94 8.66 2.43
N LEU A 11 11.94 7.85 2.78
CA LEU A 11 13.25 7.82 2.09
C LEU A 11 13.10 7.56 0.59
N PHE A 12 12.37 6.51 0.20
CA PHE A 12 12.17 6.19 -1.21
C PHE A 12 11.37 7.27 -1.93
N ALA A 13 10.38 7.89 -1.28
CA ALA A 13 9.65 9.01 -1.87
C ALA A 13 10.56 10.21 -2.14
N GLN A 14 11.53 10.51 -1.25
CA GLN A 14 12.55 11.55 -1.51
C GLN A 14 13.53 11.14 -2.61
N LEU A 15 13.99 9.89 -2.58
CA LEU A 15 14.97 9.38 -3.53
C LEU A 15 14.41 9.31 -4.95
N LEU A 16 13.14 8.93 -5.10
CA LEU A 16 12.46 8.70 -6.38
C LEU A 16 11.46 9.81 -6.72
N GLN A 17 11.49 10.95 -6.03
CA GLN A 17 10.62 12.09 -6.36
C GLN A 17 10.75 12.46 -7.85
N GLY A 18 9.60 12.62 -8.51
CA GLY A 18 9.54 12.97 -9.93
C GLY A 18 9.84 11.82 -10.91
N TYR A 19 10.08 10.58 -10.46
CA TYR A 19 10.42 9.46 -11.36
C TYR A 19 9.42 9.30 -12.53
N ARG A 20 8.14 9.62 -12.31
CA ARG A 20 7.08 9.53 -13.33
C ARG A 20 7.29 10.48 -14.50
N TRP A 21 7.89 11.64 -14.28
CA TRP A 21 8.25 12.58 -15.34
C TRP A 21 9.36 12.06 -16.26
N CYS A 22 10.09 11.04 -15.81
CA CYS A 22 11.16 10.40 -16.57
C CYS A 22 10.74 9.03 -17.12
N LEU A 23 9.44 8.70 -17.15
CA LEU A 23 8.93 7.49 -17.78
C LEU A 23 8.53 7.78 -19.23
N HIS A 24 9.10 7.04 -20.17
CA HIS A 24 8.76 7.09 -21.59
C HIS A 24 7.95 5.86 -21.98
N ILE A 25 6.77 6.08 -22.58
CA ILE A 25 5.91 5.02 -23.07
C ILE A 25 6.10 4.89 -24.58
N ILE A 26 6.55 3.72 -25.03
CA ILE A 26 6.79 3.40 -26.43
C ILE A 26 5.68 2.44 -26.90
N ARG A 27 4.92 2.86 -27.93
CA ARG A 27 3.71 2.16 -28.40
C ARG A 27 3.84 1.53 -29.80
N ILE A 28 5.07 1.26 -30.24
CA ILE A 28 5.33 0.63 -31.56
C ILE A 28 5.26 -0.90 -31.53
N HIS A 29 5.09 -1.50 -30.34
CA HIS A 29 4.95 -2.93 -30.13
C HIS A 29 3.50 -3.25 -29.72
N PRO A 30 3.04 -4.51 -29.87
CA PRO A 30 1.70 -4.94 -29.42
C PRO A 30 1.44 -4.63 -27.94
N GLU A 31 2.46 -4.81 -27.10
CA GLU A 31 2.45 -4.39 -25.69
C GLU A 31 3.29 -3.11 -25.51
N PRO A 32 2.76 -2.08 -24.84
CA PRO A 32 3.49 -0.83 -24.64
C PRO A 32 4.71 -1.07 -23.74
N VAL A 33 5.88 -0.58 -24.19
CA VAL A 33 7.13 -0.68 -23.45
C VAL A 33 7.34 0.61 -22.67
N ILE A 34 7.56 0.50 -21.36
CA ILE A 34 7.84 1.64 -20.48
C ILE A 34 9.33 1.65 -20.15
N ARG A 35 10.02 2.76 -20.43
CA ARG A 35 11.44 2.95 -20.15
C ARG A 35 11.64 4.12 -19.20
N PHE A 36 12.64 4.02 -18.34
CA PHE A 36 13.05 5.11 -17.47
C PHE A 36 14.22 5.89 -18.09
N HIS A 37 14.07 7.20 -18.25
CA HIS A 37 15.07 8.08 -18.81
C HIS A 37 16.04 8.59 -17.74
N LYS A 38 16.99 7.72 -17.34
CA LYS A 38 17.97 7.96 -16.26
C LYS A 38 18.69 9.30 -16.38
N ALA A 39 19.18 9.66 -17.57
CA ALA A 39 19.93 10.90 -17.78
C ALA A 39 19.09 12.16 -17.50
N ALA A 40 17.80 12.14 -17.82
CA ALA A 40 16.91 13.28 -17.53
C ALA A 40 16.65 13.37 -16.02
N PHE A 41 16.38 12.24 -15.38
CA PHE A 41 16.14 12.17 -13.95
C PHE A 41 17.31 12.68 -13.11
N LEU A 42 18.54 12.28 -13.46
CA LEU A 42 19.74 12.72 -12.76
C LEU A 42 20.11 14.16 -13.12
N GLY A 43 20.07 14.51 -14.41
CA GLY A 43 20.44 15.84 -14.92
C GLY A 43 19.56 16.95 -14.35
N GLN A 44 18.24 16.79 -14.39
CA GLN A 44 17.28 17.77 -13.85
C GLN A 44 17.40 17.96 -12.32
N ARG A 45 18.02 17.01 -11.62
CA ARG A 45 18.22 17.04 -10.17
C ARG A 45 19.63 17.46 -9.75
N GLY A 46 20.55 17.66 -10.70
CA GLY A 46 21.96 17.91 -10.41
C GLY A 46 22.66 16.72 -9.72
N LEU A 47 22.21 15.49 -10.00
CA LEU A 47 22.71 14.26 -9.34
C LEU A 47 23.46 13.33 -10.32
N MET A 48 23.97 13.86 -11.44
CA MET A 48 24.68 13.02 -12.42
C MET A 48 25.93 12.33 -11.84
N GLU A 49 26.61 13.00 -10.91
CA GLU A 49 27.84 12.49 -10.27
C GLU A 49 27.55 11.68 -8.98
N ASP A 50 26.29 11.45 -8.62
CA ASP A 50 25.93 10.68 -7.43
C ASP A 50 26.06 9.17 -7.72
N ASP A 51 27.16 8.58 -7.25
CA ASP A 51 27.49 7.16 -7.47
C ASP A 51 26.44 6.22 -6.84
N PHE A 52 25.91 6.57 -5.66
CA PHE A 52 24.91 5.75 -4.99
C PHE A 52 23.61 5.67 -5.79
N LEU A 53 23.04 6.81 -6.17
CA LEU A 53 21.80 6.88 -6.93
C LEU A 53 21.98 6.28 -8.33
N THR A 54 23.14 6.52 -8.96
CA THR A 54 23.50 5.91 -10.25
C THR A 54 23.41 4.38 -10.19
N LYS A 55 24.00 3.77 -9.15
CA LYS A 55 23.94 2.32 -8.91
C LYS A 55 22.54 1.83 -8.56
N VAL A 56 21.78 2.58 -7.76
CA VAL A 56 20.38 2.23 -7.44
C VAL A 56 19.54 2.17 -8.72
N LEU A 57 19.67 3.15 -9.61
CA LEU A 57 18.91 3.22 -10.86
C LEU A 57 19.33 2.17 -11.91
N GLU A 58 20.53 1.61 -11.78
CA GLU A 58 21.02 0.49 -12.62
C GLU A 58 20.68 -0.89 -12.03
N GLY A 59 20.26 -0.94 -10.77
CA GLY A 59 19.94 -2.18 -10.08
C GLY A 59 18.69 -2.86 -10.64
N MET A 60 18.69 -4.20 -10.63
CA MET A 60 17.54 -5.02 -11.03
C MET A 60 16.27 -4.70 -10.23
N ALA A 61 16.41 -4.35 -8.95
CA ALA A 61 15.28 -3.93 -8.11
C ALA A 61 14.59 -2.67 -8.66
N PHE A 62 15.34 -1.72 -9.22
CA PHE A 62 14.77 -0.53 -9.83
C PHE A 62 14.10 -0.85 -11.18
N ALA A 63 14.67 -1.76 -11.97
CA ALA A 63 14.01 -2.25 -13.18
C ALA A 63 12.66 -2.92 -12.86
N GLY A 64 12.60 -3.71 -11.79
CA GLY A 64 11.36 -4.27 -11.25
C GLY A 64 10.37 -3.18 -10.83
N PHE A 65 10.83 -2.17 -10.09
CA PHE A 65 10.02 -1.01 -9.71
C PHE A 65 9.39 -0.30 -10.93
N VAL A 66 10.16 -0.06 -12.00
CA VAL A 66 9.64 0.58 -13.23
C VAL A 66 8.62 -0.33 -13.93
N THR A 67 8.84 -1.64 -13.93
CA THR A 67 7.92 -2.61 -14.53
C THR A 67 6.58 -2.64 -13.79
N GLU A 68 6.61 -2.68 -12.45
CA GLU A 68 5.42 -2.75 -11.61
C GLU A 68 4.65 -1.42 -11.58
N ARG A 69 5.36 -0.29 -11.50
CA ARG A 69 4.75 1.02 -11.25
C ARG A 69 4.68 1.93 -12.47
N GLY A 70 5.31 1.55 -13.57
CA GLY A 70 5.43 2.36 -14.78
C GLY A 70 4.07 2.68 -15.40
N ALA A 71 3.16 1.70 -15.42
CA ALA A 71 1.85 1.84 -16.03
C ALA A 71 1.11 3.09 -15.51
N PRO A 72 0.58 3.95 -16.40
CA PRO A 72 -0.10 5.18 -16.00
C PRO A 72 -1.46 4.93 -15.37
N TYR A 73 -2.11 3.81 -15.68
CA TYR A 73 -3.43 3.46 -15.14
C TYR A 73 -3.35 2.16 -14.32
N ARG A 74 -3.35 2.28 -12.99
CA ARG A 74 -3.23 1.15 -12.05
C ARG A 74 -3.83 1.51 -10.69
N SER A 75 -3.86 0.55 -9.76
CA SER A 75 -4.12 0.86 -8.36
C SER A 75 -2.99 1.76 -7.82
N ILE A 76 -3.38 2.74 -7.01
CA ILE A 76 -2.45 3.66 -6.34
C ILE A 76 -2.28 3.25 -4.88
N ASP A 77 -1.07 3.43 -4.36
CA ASP A 77 -0.77 3.19 -2.96
C ASP A 77 -0.17 4.42 -2.28
N LEU A 78 0.19 4.27 -1.00
CA LEU A 78 0.70 5.35 -0.19
C LEU A 78 2.00 5.96 -0.74
N PHE A 79 2.82 5.19 -1.46
CA PHE A 79 4.03 5.71 -2.09
C PHE A 79 3.68 6.69 -3.23
N ASP A 80 2.67 6.35 -4.04
CA ASP A 80 2.22 7.22 -5.13
C ASP A 80 1.67 8.55 -4.60
N GLU A 81 0.90 8.50 -3.50
CA GLU A 81 0.40 9.72 -2.83
C GLU A 81 1.54 10.59 -2.32
N LEU A 82 2.56 9.98 -1.69
CA LEU A 82 3.71 10.70 -1.14
C LEU A 82 4.51 11.41 -2.24
N VAL A 83 4.83 10.71 -3.33
CA VAL A 83 5.57 11.27 -4.46
C VAL A 83 4.75 12.34 -5.19
N ALA A 84 3.43 12.18 -5.25
CA ALA A 84 2.57 13.13 -5.95
C ALA A 84 2.27 14.42 -5.16
N TYR A 85 2.13 14.33 -3.84
CA TYR A 85 1.55 15.42 -3.06
C TYR A 85 2.42 15.89 -1.89
N GLU A 86 3.21 15.01 -1.28
CA GLU A 86 3.92 15.33 -0.03
C GLU A 86 5.37 15.78 -0.22
N VAL A 87 5.89 15.76 -1.46
CA VAL A 87 7.27 16.18 -1.77
C VAL A 87 7.61 17.59 -1.26
N LYS A 88 6.72 18.57 -1.47
CA LYS A 88 6.93 19.95 -0.99
C LYS A 88 7.01 20.04 0.53
N ARG A 89 6.12 19.30 1.21
CA ARG A 89 6.12 19.19 2.67
C ARG A 89 7.42 18.55 3.17
N MET A 90 7.83 17.44 2.56
CA MET A 90 9.03 16.69 2.98
C MET A 90 10.31 17.52 2.88
N ARG A 91 10.43 18.37 1.85
CA ARG A 91 11.51 19.36 1.72
C ARG A 91 11.41 20.47 2.75
N ALA A 92 10.22 21.01 3.00
CA ALA A 92 10.03 22.08 4.01
C ALA A 92 10.26 21.62 5.46
N GLU A 93 10.15 20.32 5.73
CA GLU A 93 10.45 19.71 7.02
C GLU A 93 11.94 19.37 7.19
N GLU A 94 12.74 19.44 6.12
CA GLU A 94 14.16 19.13 6.14
C GLU A 94 14.90 20.03 7.15
N GLY A 95 15.78 19.42 7.96
CA GLY A 95 16.45 20.09 9.08
C GLY A 95 15.61 20.23 10.36
N ASN A 96 14.29 20.04 10.33
CA ASN A 96 13.45 20.06 11.54
C ASN A 96 13.07 18.65 12.01
N LYS A 97 13.88 18.11 12.94
CA LYS A 97 13.71 16.75 13.49
C LYS A 97 12.30 16.48 14.03
N GLN A 98 11.69 17.46 14.72
CA GLN A 98 10.36 17.30 15.31
C GLN A 98 9.27 17.15 14.23
N LYS A 99 9.33 17.96 13.17
CA LYS A 99 8.37 17.85 12.05
C LYS A 99 8.55 16.54 11.28
N ILE A 100 9.79 16.10 11.05
CA ILE A 100 10.09 14.82 10.39
C ILE A 100 9.53 13.65 11.19
N LEU A 101 9.78 13.60 12.50
CA LEU A 101 9.27 12.54 13.37
C LEU A 101 7.74 12.52 13.43
N ARG A 102 7.11 13.69 13.43
CA ARG A 102 5.64 13.79 13.36
C ARG A 102 5.11 13.21 12.05
N HIS A 103 5.69 13.56 10.92
CA HIS A 103 5.28 13.02 9.62
C HIS A 103 5.51 11.50 9.54
N ILE A 104 6.63 10.97 10.07
CA ILE A 104 6.85 9.52 10.16
C ILE A 104 5.73 8.83 10.94
N LYS A 105 5.29 9.40 12.07
CA LYS A 105 4.17 8.87 12.86
C LYS A 105 2.85 8.88 12.09
N GLU A 106 2.57 9.94 11.34
CA GLU A 106 1.38 10.02 10.48
C GLU A 106 1.40 8.92 9.40
N LEU A 107 2.56 8.67 8.77
CA LEU A 107 2.71 7.59 7.79
C LEU A 107 2.60 6.21 8.42
N ALA A 108 3.17 6.02 9.61
CA ALA A 108 3.06 4.77 10.35
C ALA A 108 1.60 4.45 10.68
N GLU A 109 0.80 5.46 11.03
CA GLU A 109 -0.63 5.33 11.27
C GLU A 109 -1.39 4.95 9.99
N LYS A 110 -1.08 5.58 8.85
CA LYS A 110 -1.65 5.21 7.54
C LYS A 110 -1.34 3.75 7.20
N LEU A 111 -0.09 3.30 7.40
CA LEU A 111 0.33 1.92 7.19
C LEU A 111 -0.39 0.95 8.15
N TYR A 112 -0.57 1.32 9.41
CA TYR A 112 -1.25 0.49 10.41
C TYR A 112 -2.73 0.28 10.05
N LYS A 113 -3.44 1.34 9.66
CA LYS A 113 -4.83 1.26 9.20
C LYS A 113 -4.99 0.46 7.92
N ASN A 114 -4.03 0.54 7.00
CA ASN A 114 -4.06 -0.22 5.76
C ASN A 114 -3.95 -1.73 5.99
N GLU A 115 -3.15 -2.15 6.98
CA GLU A 115 -3.03 -3.58 7.33
C GLU A 115 -4.14 -4.09 8.24
N ASN A 116 -4.85 -3.19 8.91
CA ASN A 116 -5.98 -3.50 9.78
C ASN A 116 -7.22 -2.76 9.29
N PRO A 117 -7.78 -3.11 8.12
CA PRO A 117 -8.94 -2.40 7.56
C PRO A 117 -10.19 -2.47 8.44
N TYR A 118 -10.23 -3.39 9.41
CA TYR A 118 -11.29 -3.50 10.39
C TYR A 118 -10.74 -3.66 11.82
N PRO A 119 -10.40 -2.56 12.49
CA PRO A 119 -9.97 -2.65 13.88
C PRO A 119 -11.12 -3.08 14.82
N ALA A 120 -12.39 -2.93 14.39
CA ALA A 120 -13.57 -3.16 15.21
C ALA A 120 -14.14 -4.60 15.15
N VAL A 121 -13.88 -5.37 14.08
CA VAL A 121 -14.11 -6.82 14.14
C VAL A 121 -12.89 -7.46 14.77
N THR A 122 -12.83 -7.42 16.10
CA THR A 122 -12.11 -8.45 16.82
C THR A 122 -12.61 -9.77 16.24
N MET A 123 -11.77 -10.45 15.45
CA MET A 123 -11.97 -11.82 14.99
C MET A 123 -12.67 -12.54 16.14
N HIS A 124 -13.93 -12.98 15.95
CA HIS A 124 -14.67 -13.67 16.99
C HIS A 124 -13.71 -14.68 17.59
N LYS A 125 -13.24 -14.43 18.83
CA LYS A 125 -12.20 -15.26 19.44
C LYS A 125 -12.81 -16.65 19.45
N VAL A 126 -12.36 -17.51 18.53
CA VAL A 126 -12.73 -18.91 18.55
C VAL A 126 -12.27 -19.37 19.91
N GLN A 127 -13.22 -19.62 20.80
CA GLN A 127 -12.91 -20.02 22.16
C GLN A 127 -12.03 -21.24 22.03
N LYS A 128 -10.80 -21.18 22.60
CA LYS A 128 -9.93 -22.35 22.62
C LYS A 128 -10.74 -23.47 23.28
N PRO A 129 -10.80 -24.67 22.65
CA PRO A 129 -11.43 -25.82 23.29
C PRO A 129 -10.83 -25.98 24.69
N THR A 130 -11.67 -26.22 25.69
CA THR A 130 -11.20 -26.45 27.06
C THR A 130 -10.19 -27.59 27.08
N GLU A 131 -9.05 -27.42 27.76
CA GLU A 131 -8.05 -28.49 27.88
C GLU A 131 -8.71 -29.78 28.40
N GLY A 132 -8.36 -30.91 27.79
CA GLY A 132 -8.96 -32.21 28.10
C GLY A 132 -10.33 -32.49 27.47
N CYS A 133 -10.87 -31.63 26.59
CA CYS A 133 -12.15 -31.90 25.89
C CYS A 133 -12.14 -33.22 25.09
N HIS A 134 -10.98 -33.65 24.61
CA HIS A 134 -10.78 -34.89 23.87
C HIS A 134 -10.85 -36.16 24.75
N LEU A 135 -10.80 -36.02 26.09
CA LEU A 135 -10.88 -37.13 27.05
C LEU A 135 -12.29 -37.36 27.60
N ARG A 136 -13.28 -36.53 27.21
CA ARG A 136 -14.65 -36.65 27.72
C ARG A 136 -15.32 -37.91 27.14
N LEU A 137 -15.55 -38.90 28.01
CA LEU A 137 -16.25 -40.17 27.71
C LEU A 137 -17.66 -39.98 27.14
N HIS A 138 -18.30 -38.83 27.40
CA HIS A 138 -19.63 -38.50 26.91
C HIS A 138 -19.57 -37.20 26.09
N GLN A 139 -19.29 -37.31 24.80
CA GLN A 139 -19.51 -36.20 23.87
C GLN A 139 -21.00 -36.17 23.53
N LYS A 140 -21.71 -35.11 23.94
CA LYS A 140 -23.08 -34.90 23.47
C LYS A 140 -23.03 -34.75 21.94
N PRO A 141 -23.89 -35.46 21.18
CA PRO A 141 -24.00 -35.24 19.75
C PRO A 141 -24.25 -33.77 19.45
N PHE A 142 -23.67 -33.27 18.36
CA PHE A 142 -23.96 -31.92 17.90
C PHE A 142 -25.48 -31.80 17.67
N PRO A 143 -26.13 -30.74 18.18
CA PRO A 143 -27.56 -30.58 18.01
C PRO A 143 -27.91 -30.55 16.52
N ARG A 144 -29.08 -31.09 16.16
CA ARG A 144 -29.58 -30.93 14.80
C ARG A 144 -29.83 -29.45 14.56
N LEU A 145 -29.31 -28.94 13.45
CA LEU A 145 -29.58 -27.58 13.02
C LEU A 145 -30.99 -27.53 12.43
N ASP A 146 -31.74 -26.51 12.82
CA ASP A 146 -33.01 -26.18 12.17
C ASP A 146 -32.73 -25.39 10.90
N GLU A 147 -33.06 -25.97 9.76
CA GLU A 147 -32.76 -25.39 8.44
C GLU A 147 -33.39 -24.00 8.27
N GLY A 148 -34.62 -23.81 8.75
CA GLY A 148 -35.32 -22.53 8.70
C GLY A 148 -34.62 -21.44 9.52
N THR A 149 -34.17 -21.76 10.73
CA THR A 149 -33.40 -20.86 11.59
C THR A 149 -32.06 -20.51 10.96
N VAL A 150 -31.35 -21.49 10.39
CA VAL A 150 -30.08 -21.26 9.69
C VAL A 150 -30.29 -20.32 8.51
N GLN A 151 -31.29 -20.59 7.67
CA GLN A 151 -31.60 -19.75 6.51
C GLN A 151 -31.98 -18.33 6.94
N TRP A 152 -32.79 -18.18 7.99
CA TRP A 152 -33.16 -16.86 8.53
C TRP A 152 -31.96 -16.07 9.06
N ILE A 153 -31.00 -16.73 9.73
CA ILE A 153 -29.75 -16.09 10.19
C ILE A 153 -28.92 -15.63 8.99
N ILE A 154 -28.81 -16.46 7.94
CA ILE A 154 -28.10 -16.13 6.70
C ILE A 154 -28.77 -14.93 6.02
N ASP A 155 -30.08 -14.94 5.88
CA ASP A 155 -30.85 -13.86 5.24
C ASP A 155 -30.71 -12.56 6.02
N GLN A 156 -30.77 -12.61 7.36
CA GLN A 156 -30.57 -11.45 8.22
C GLN A 156 -29.13 -10.90 8.09
N ALA A 157 -28.12 -11.76 8.06
CA ALA A 157 -26.72 -11.35 7.86
C ALA A 157 -26.50 -10.75 6.47
N THR A 158 -27.10 -11.35 5.43
CA THR A 158 -27.02 -10.88 4.05
C THR A 158 -27.69 -9.52 3.90
N ALA A 159 -28.87 -9.31 4.49
CA ALA A 159 -29.55 -8.01 4.50
C ALA A 159 -28.74 -6.93 5.25
N LYS A 160 -28.10 -7.29 6.37
CA LYS A 160 -27.17 -6.40 7.08
C LYS A 160 -25.94 -6.04 6.22
N LEU A 161 -25.44 -6.98 5.42
CA LEU A 161 -24.29 -6.75 4.53
C LEU A 161 -24.63 -5.88 3.32
N GLN A 162 -25.84 -5.97 2.77
CA GLN A 162 -26.29 -5.13 1.63
C GLN A 162 -26.30 -3.63 1.97
N THR A 163 -26.47 -3.30 3.25
CA THR A 163 -26.48 -1.91 3.75
C THR A 163 -25.15 -1.51 4.38
N ALA A 164 -24.22 -2.46 4.57
CA ALA A 164 -22.92 -2.20 5.14
C ALA A 164 -21.95 -1.67 4.06
N PRO A 165 -21.03 -0.74 4.40
CA PRO A 165 -19.95 -0.39 3.50
C PRO A 165 -19.16 -1.65 3.12
N PRO A 166 -18.66 -1.76 1.87
CA PRO A 166 -17.91 -2.91 1.42
C PRO A 166 -16.77 -3.15 2.38
N ALA A 167 -16.69 -4.41 2.81
CA ALA A 167 -15.86 -4.80 3.91
C ALA A 167 -14.39 -4.43 3.55
N VAL A 168 -13.94 -4.78 2.35
CA VAL A 168 -12.63 -4.39 1.82
C VAL A 168 -12.84 -3.28 0.80
N LYS A 169 -12.03 -2.21 0.86
CA LYS A 169 -11.98 -1.23 -0.22
C LYS A 169 -11.54 -1.95 -1.50
N ALA A 170 -12.44 -2.04 -2.48
CA ALA A 170 -12.08 -2.56 -3.79
C ALA A 170 -10.93 -1.74 -4.38
N GLU A 171 -9.88 -2.42 -4.88
CA GLU A 171 -8.79 -1.76 -5.59
C GLU A 171 -9.33 -1.10 -6.86
N LYS A 172 -9.42 0.23 -6.83
CA LYS A 172 -9.84 1.02 -7.99
C LYS A 172 -8.60 1.41 -8.77
N LYS A 173 -8.54 1.00 -10.04
CA LYS A 173 -7.54 1.51 -10.98
C LYS A 173 -7.88 2.94 -11.34
N CYS A 174 -6.88 3.82 -11.34
CA CYS A 174 -7.01 5.21 -11.75
C CYS A 174 -5.73 5.70 -12.42
N MET A 175 -5.77 6.91 -12.98
CA MET A 175 -4.58 7.58 -13.48
C MET A 175 -3.65 7.92 -12.31
N VAL A 176 -2.41 7.41 -12.35
CA VAL A 176 -1.41 7.71 -11.32
C VAL A 176 -0.93 9.16 -11.49
N PRO A 177 -1.08 10.00 -10.47
CA PRO A 177 -0.64 11.40 -10.56
C PRO A 177 0.89 11.49 -10.72
N SER A 178 1.35 12.35 -11.63
CA SER A 178 2.79 12.53 -11.90
C SER A 178 3.53 13.28 -10.80
N GLY A 179 2.81 14.02 -9.95
CA GLY A 179 3.38 14.93 -8.95
C GLY A 179 3.99 16.20 -9.57
N PRO A 180 4.65 17.02 -8.75
CA PRO A 180 5.33 18.22 -9.22
C PRO A 180 6.42 17.87 -10.26
N PRO A 181 6.65 18.72 -11.27
CA PRO A 181 7.75 18.53 -12.21
C PRO A 181 9.11 18.54 -11.50
N ILE A 182 10.10 17.90 -12.13
CA ILE A 182 11.50 17.97 -11.69
C ILE A 182 12.05 19.32 -12.18
N GLY A 183 11.83 20.38 -11.40
CA GLY A 183 12.24 21.75 -11.68
C GLY A 183 11.58 22.73 -10.73
#